data_AF-A0A920DNP8-F1
#
_entry.id   AF-A0A920DNP8-F1
#
_cell.length_a   1.000
_cell.length_b   1.000
_cell.length_c   1.000
_cell.angle_alpha   90.00
_cell.angle_beta   90.00
_cell.angle_gamma   90.00
#
_symmetry.space_group_name_H-M   'P 1'
#
loop_
_entity.id
_entity.type
_entity.pdbx_description
1 polymer ?
#
loop_
_entity_poly.entity_id
_entity_poly.type
_entity_poly.pdbx_seq_one_letter_code
_entity_poly.pdbx_strand_id
1 'polypeptide(L)'
;MIEVKSPSTAAGWIKHEKVIAYPTEGVWGLGSLNKKHLIEELNKIKGRDKEKKYILLFQSIEHAFNRLEINHKLKDKINKLSKSFTTIIRSNTR
;
A
#
# COMPACT_ATOMS: atom_id res chain seq x y z
N MET A 1 -18.97 8.60 -7.21
CA MET A 1 -17.53 8.36 -7.48
C MET A 1 -17.02 9.58 -8.22
N ILE A 2 -15.95 10.23 -7.72
CA ILE A 2 -15.38 11.43 -8.34
C ILE A 2 -14.07 10.99 -9.03
N GLU A 3 -13.96 11.23 -10.32
CA GLU A 3 -12.74 10.95 -11.08
C GLU A 3 -11.86 12.20 -11.15
N VAL A 4 -10.55 12.02 -10.99
CA VAL A 4 -9.55 13.08 -11.16
C VAL A 4 -8.39 12.56 -11.99
N LYS A 5 -7.89 13.42 -12.89
CA LYS A 5 -6.75 13.09 -13.76
C LYS A 5 -5.40 13.46 -13.14
N SER A 6 -5.38 14.26 -12.08
CA SER A 6 -4.15 14.73 -11.45
C SER A 6 -3.73 13.86 -10.26
N PRO A 7 -2.51 13.29 -10.27
CA PRO A 7 -1.96 12.60 -9.10
C PRO A 7 -1.88 13.48 -7.85
N SER A 8 -1.68 14.80 -7.99
CA SER A 8 -1.61 15.72 -6.84
C SER A 8 -2.95 15.84 -6.12
N THR A 9 -4.06 15.85 -6.86
CA THR A 9 -5.40 15.88 -6.28
C THR A 9 -5.71 14.57 -5.55
N ALA A 10 -5.38 13.42 -6.17
CA ALA A 10 -5.54 12.12 -5.53
C ALA A 10 -4.67 11.99 -4.26
N ALA A 11 -3.43 12.47 -4.29
CA ALA A 11 -2.58 12.53 -3.10
C ALA A 11 -3.19 13.43 -2.01
N GLY A 12 -3.83 14.54 -2.39
CA GLY A 12 -4.62 15.37 -1.50
C GLY A 12 -5.74 14.59 -0.82
N TRP A 13 -6.49 13.77 -1.56
CA TRP A 13 -7.54 12.93 -0.99
C TRP A 13 -7.00 11.91 0.01
N ILE A 14 -5.88 11.23 -0.30
CA ILE A 14 -5.22 10.32 0.65
C ILE A 14 -4.82 11.06 1.93
N LYS A 15 -4.25 12.28 1.82
CA LYS A 15 -3.89 13.12 2.97
C LYS A 15 -5.09 13.49 3.84
N HIS A 16 -6.26 13.68 3.23
CA HIS A 16 -7.54 13.92 3.91
C HIS A 16 -8.30 12.62 4.22
N GLU A 17 -7.56 11.51 4.38
CA GLU A 17 -8.09 10.22 4.86
C GLU A 17 -9.24 9.67 4.00
N LYS A 18 -9.14 9.84 2.68
CA LYS A 18 -10.10 9.23 1.75
C LYS A 18 -9.62 7.89 1.22
N VAL A 19 -10.57 7.02 0.88
CA VAL A 19 -10.32 5.82 0.07
C VAL A 19 -10.29 6.21 -1.40
N ILE A 20 -9.30 5.74 -2.14
CA ILE A 20 -9.18 5.96 -3.59
C ILE A 20 -9.09 4.65 -4.35
N ALA A 21 -9.62 4.64 -5.57
CA ALA A 21 -9.28 3.65 -6.58
C ALA A 21 -8.14 4.19 -7.45
N TYR A 22 -7.15 3.36 -7.74
CA TYR A 22 -6.00 3.74 -8.56
C TYR A 22 -5.61 2.61 -9.52
N PRO A 23 -5.18 2.93 -10.75
CA PRO A 23 -4.75 1.92 -11.69
C PRO A 23 -3.39 1.32 -11.27
N THR A 24 -3.21 0.03 -11.55
CA THR A 24 -1.89 -0.62 -11.57
C THR A 24 -1.70 -1.27 -12.95
N GLU A 25 -0.56 -1.90 -13.21
CA GLU A 25 -0.29 -2.58 -14.49
C GLU A 25 -1.35 -3.64 -14.82
N GLY A 26 -1.76 -4.46 -13.83
CA GLY A 26 -2.69 -5.57 -14.08
C GLY A 26 -4.15 -5.28 -13.72
N VAL A 27 -4.40 -4.60 -12.60
CA VAL A 27 -5.76 -4.41 -12.05
C VAL A 27 -5.90 -3.07 -11.34
N TRP A 28 -7.14 -2.65 -11.07
CA TRP A 28 -7.38 -1.51 -10.20
C TRP A 28 -7.13 -1.86 -8.72
N GLY A 29 -6.34 -1.02 -8.06
CA GLY A 29 -6.18 -1.02 -6.61
C GLY A 29 -7.26 -0.18 -5.94
N LEU A 30 -7.63 -0.57 -4.71
CA LEU A 30 -8.43 0.24 -3.80
C LEU A 30 -7.64 0.39 -2.50
N GLY A 31 -7.35 1.61 -2.08
CA GLY A 31 -6.43 1.85 -0.97
C GLY A 31 -6.59 3.20 -0.29
N SER A 32 -5.93 3.34 0.85
CA SER A 32 -5.84 4.56 1.65
C SER A 32 -4.63 4.46 2.59
N LEU A 33 -4.51 5.38 3.56
CA LEU A 33 -3.50 5.30 4.62
C LEU A 33 -3.73 4.09 5.53
N ASN A 34 -2.65 3.55 6.09
CA ASN A 34 -2.70 2.44 7.05
C ASN A 34 -3.16 2.92 8.45
N LYS A 35 -4.42 3.37 8.54
CA LYS A 35 -5.08 3.75 9.79
C LYS A 35 -6.27 2.84 10.03
N LYS A 36 -6.52 2.47 11.30
CA LYS A 36 -7.54 1.48 11.68
C LYS A 36 -8.92 1.76 11.04
N HIS A 37 -9.43 2.99 11.16
CA HIS A 37 -10.75 3.34 10.63
C HIS A 37 -10.83 3.25 9.10
N LEU A 38 -9.74 3.55 8.37
CA LEU A 38 -9.67 3.44 6.91
C LEU A 38 -9.59 2.01 6.43
N ILE A 39 -8.90 1.14 7.17
CA ILE A 39 -8.88 -0.31 6.90
C ILE A 39 -10.28 -0.91 7.13
N GLU A 40 -10.98 -0.46 8.17
CA GLU A 40 -12.37 -0.86 8.43
C GLU A 40 -13.31 -0.38 7.30
N GLU A 41 -13.14 0.84 6.82
CA GLU A 41 -13.87 1.36 5.66
C GLU A 41 -13.58 0.56 4.38
N LEU A 42 -12.31 0.26 4.10
CA LEU A 42 -11.90 -0.60 2.99
C LEU A 42 -12.51 -2.00 3.08
N ASN A 43 -12.55 -2.60 4.27
CA ASN A 43 -13.19 -3.89 4.49
C ASN A 43 -14.69 -3.85 4.16
N LYS A 44 -15.38 -2.79 4.59
CA LYS A 44 -16.81 -2.56 4.28
C LYS A 44 -17.04 -2.42 2.78
N ILE A 45 -16.28 -1.54 2.11
CA ILE A 45 -16.42 -1.28 0.66
C ILE A 45 -16.16 -2.57 -0.15
N LYS A 46 -15.17 -3.38 0.25
CA LYS A 46 -14.81 -4.61 -0.46
C LYS A 46 -15.63 -5.83 -0.07
N GLY A 47 -16.51 -5.74 0.93
CA GLY A 47 -17.14 -6.91 1.54
C GLY A 47 -16.12 -7.95 2.01
N ARG A 48 -14.98 -7.50 2.56
CA ARG A 48 -13.81 -8.34 2.85
C ARG A 48 -13.78 -8.77 4.31
N ASP A 49 -13.40 -10.03 4.55
CA ASP A 49 -13.06 -10.55 5.87
C ASP A 49 -11.90 -9.74 6.50
N LYS A 50 -12.04 -9.40 7.78
CA LYS A 50 -11.06 -8.62 8.56
C LYS A 50 -9.70 -9.32 8.68
N GLU A 51 -9.66 -10.65 8.57
CA GLU A 51 -8.40 -11.40 8.68
C GLU A 51 -7.52 -11.30 7.44
N LYS A 52 -8.14 -11.02 6.28
CA LYS A 52 -7.41 -10.93 5.00
C LYS A 52 -6.54 -9.67 4.97
N LYS A 53 -5.23 -9.86 4.83
CA LYS A 53 -4.24 -8.77 4.81
C LYS A 53 -4.33 -7.88 3.56
N TYR A 54 -3.73 -6.71 3.67
CA TYR A 54 -3.54 -5.71 2.61
C TYR A 54 -2.06 -5.60 2.22
N ILE A 55 -1.81 -5.13 1.01
CA ILE A 55 -0.45 -4.79 0.54
C ILE A 55 -0.14 -3.36 0.99
N LEU A 56 1.01 -3.17 1.62
CA LEU A 56 1.53 -1.84 1.94
C LEU A 56 2.39 -1.34 0.79
N LEU A 57 2.12 -0.12 0.32
CA LEU A 57 2.90 0.55 -0.71
C LEU A 57 3.81 1.59 -0.07
N PHE A 58 5.06 1.64 -0.52
CA PHE A 58 6.07 2.58 -0.05
C PHE A 58 6.64 3.36 -1.23
N GLN A 59 6.93 4.64 -1.02
CA GLN A 59 7.52 5.51 -2.05
C GLN A 59 8.96 5.13 -2.44
N SER A 60 9.66 4.43 -1.55
CA SER A 60 11.01 3.93 -1.78
C SER A 60 11.31 2.76 -0.85
N ILE A 61 12.32 1.97 -1.20
CA ILE A 61 12.84 0.90 -0.36
C ILE A 61 13.36 1.45 0.96
N GLU A 62 14.06 2.58 0.92
CA GLU A 62 14.56 3.23 2.13
C GLU A 62 13.42 3.60 3.08
N HIS A 63 12.34 4.17 2.55
CA HIS A 63 11.15 4.46 3.34
C HIS A 63 10.55 3.18 3.94
N ALA A 64 10.54 2.06 3.22
CA ALA A 64 10.09 0.78 3.75
C ALA A 64 11.00 0.26 4.88
N PHE A 65 12.32 0.28 4.69
CA PHE A 65 13.29 -0.20 5.68
C PHE A 65 13.21 0.61 6.99
N ASN A 66 13.09 1.93 6.88
CA ASN A 66 12.95 2.82 8.03
C ASN A 66 11.64 2.60 8.81
N ARG A 67 10.62 2.01 8.18
CA ARG A 67 9.29 1.80 8.78
C ARG A 67 9.04 0.37 9.26
N LEU A 68 9.72 -0.61 8.67
CA LEU A 68 9.43 -2.03 8.88
C LEU A 68 10.51 -2.80 9.63
N GLU A 69 11.56 -2.15 10.16
CA GLU A 69 12.66 -2.84 10.87
C GLU A 69 13.21 -4.04 10.06
N ILE A 70 13.53 -3.81 8.78
CA ILE A 70 14.03 -4.85 7.88
C ILE A 70 15.54 -4.94 8.01
N ASN A 71 16.06 -6.17 8.12
CA ASN A 71 17.51 -6.40 8.14
C ASN A 71 18.18 -5.84 6.88
N HIS A 72 19.12 -4.91 7.06
CA HIS A 72 19.87 -4.27 5.99
C HIS A 72 20.63 -5.25 5.07
N LYS A 73 20.96 -6.46 5.54
CA LYS A 73 21.57 -7.51 4.69
C LYS A 73 20.67 -7.93 3.51
N LEU A 74 19.36 -7.68 3.58
CA LEU A 74 18.41 -8.00 2.52
C LEU A 74 18.21 -6.86 1.50
N LYS A 75 18.82 -5.69 1.73
CA LYS A 75 18.56 -4.47 0.95
C LYS A 75 18.80 -4.66 -0.54
N ASP A 76 19.93 -5.25 -0.93
CA ASP A 76 20.28 -5.42 -2.34
C ASP A 76 19.34 -6.40 -3.05
N LYS A 77 18.97 -7.50 -2.38
CA LYS A 77 18.00 -8.47 -2.91
C LYS A 77 16.62 -7.86 -3.09
N ILE A 78 16.14 -7.13 -2.08
CA ILE A 78 14.86 -6.42 -2.14
C ILE A 78 14.89 -5.34 -3.23
N ASN A 79 16.00 -4.62 -3.37
CA ASN A 79 16.17 -3.60 -4.41
C ASN A 79 16.09 -4.18 -5.80
N LYS A 80 16.74 -5.32 -6.05
CA LYS A 80 16.61 -6.02 -7.33
C LYS A 80 15.17 -6.43 -7.63
N LEU A 81 14.44 -6.97 -6.65
CA LEU A 81 13.06 -7.43 -6.83
C LEU A 81 12.06 -6.28 -6.99
N SER A 82 12.27 -5.15 -6.30
CA SER A 82 11.37 -3.99 -6.32
C SER A 82 11.24 -3.30 -7.68
N LYS A 83 12.16 -3.57 -8.61
CA LYS A 83 12.15 -3.06 -9.99
C LYS A 83 11.19 -3.83 -10.91
N SER A 84 10.36 -4.70 -10.34
CA SER A 84 9.36 -5.52 -11.03
C SER A 84 8.03 -5.46 -10.29
N PHE A 85 6.97 -6.02 -10.87
CA PHE A 85 5.64 -6.12 -10.26
C PHE A 85 5.57 -7.22 -9.18
N THR A 86 6.53 -7.20 -8.25
CA THR A 86 6.68 -8.21 -7.20
C THR A 86 6.14 -7.69 -5.87
N THR A 87 5.27 -8.46 -5.23
CA THR A 87 4.89 -8.25 -3.83
C THR A 87 5.78 -9.12 -2.93
N ILE A 88 6.39 -8.51 -1.92
CA ILE A 88 7.25 -9.22 -0.96
C ILE A 88 6.42 -9.57 0.28
N ILE A 89 6.36 -10.85 0.60
CA ILE A 89 5.70 -11.34 1.82
C ILE A 89 6.77 -11.54 2.88
N ARG A 90 6.52 -10.99 4.07
CA ARG A 90 7.34 -11.20 5.26
C ARG A 90 6.47 -11.78 6.36
N SER A 91 6.96 -12.81 7.04
CA SER A 91 6.41 -13.24 8.32
C SER A 91 6.78 -12.22 9.40
N ASN A 92 5.76 -11.69 10.09
CA ASN A 92 6.00 -10.97 11.33
C ASN A 92 6.32 -12.03 12.40
N THR A 93 7.59 -12.21 12.72
CA THR A 93 7.98 -12.82 14.00
C THR A 93 7.62 -11.81 15.08
N ARG A 94 6.50 -12.04 15.75
CA ARG A 94 6.22 -11.46 17.06
C ARG A 94 7.06 -12.17 18.11
#